data_AF-A0A8X8K255-F1
#
_entry.id   AF-A0A8X8K255-F1
#
_cell.length_a   1.000
_cell.length_b   1.000
_cell.length_c   1.000
_cell.angle_alpha   90.00
_cell.angle_beta   90.00
_cell.angle_gamma   90.00
#
_symmetry.space_group_name_H-M   'P 1'
#
loop_
_entity.id
_entity.type
_entity.pdbx_description
1 polymer ?
#
loop_
_entity_poly.entity_id
_entity_poly.type
_entity_poly.pdbx_seq_one_letter_code
_entity_poly.pdbx_strand_id
1 'polypeptide(L)'
;MADDELRDAIINGIRTLLLSEPECREGMAQWNSDAATIKRLMMLDRGAVGVPHELWHYLDDVDIRVKDRDYAKAQIEHVEDLIRQWTSCNE
;
A
#
# COMPACT_ATOMS: atom_id res chain seq x y z
N MET A 1 15.90 -8.18 9.85
CA MET A 1 14.46 -7.98 10.01
C MET A 1 13.84 -9.33 9.79
N ALA A 2 13.10 -9.83 10.77
CA ALA A 2 12.33 -11.06 10.60
C ALA A 2 11.24 -10.83 9.53
N ASP A 3 10.79 -11.90 8.88
CA ASP A 3 9.75 -11.81 7.85
C ASP A 3 8.45 -11.20 8.40
N ASP A 4 8.10 -11.52 9.65
CA ASP A 4 6.97 -10.90 10.36
C ASP A 4 7.16 -9.39 10.57
N GLU A 5 8.35 -8.95 11.00
CA GLU A 5 8.64 -7.52 11.19
C GLU A 5 8.58 -6.76 9.86
N LEU A 6 9.03 -7.38 8.75
CA LEU A 6 8.97 -6.79 7.42
C LEU A 6 7.52 -6.65 6.95
N ARG A 7 6.71 -7.70 7.15
CA ARG A 7 5.29 -7.70 6.85
C ARG A 7 4.55 -6.61 7.63
N ASP A 8 4.75 -6.54 8.94
CA ASP A 8 4.13 -5.51 9.78
C ASP A 8 4.57 -4.10 9.37
N ALA A 9 5.83 -3.90 9.01
CA ALA A 9 6.32 -2.62 8.52
C ALA A 9 5.63 -2.22 7.20
N ILE A 10 5.45 -3.15 6.27
CA ILE A 10 4.72 -2.91 5.01
C ILE A 10 3.25 -2.58 5.31
N ILE A 11 2.57 -3.39 6.12
CA ILE A 11 1.14 -3.19 6.46
C ILE A 11 0.93 -1.82 7.12
N ASN A 12 1.73 -1.47 8.12
CA ASN A 12 1.61 -0.19 8.81
C ASN A 12 1.93 0.99 7.89
N GLY A 13 2.88 0.82 6.98
CA GLY A 13 3.16 1.78 5.92
C GLY A 13 1.95 2.02 5.02
N ILE A 14 1.35 0.95 4.47
CA ILE A 14 0.17 1.06 3.60
C ILE A 14 -1.01 1.69 4.35
N ARG A 15 -1.26 1.31 5.61
CA ARG A 15 -2.31 1.95 6.44
C ARG A 15 -2.10 3.45 6.60
N THR A 16 -0.85 3.88 6.76
CA THR A 16 -0.51 5.31 6.88
C THR A 16 -0.78 6.06 5.57
N LEU A 17 -0.49 5.43 4.42
CA LEU A 17 -0.83 5.98 3.10
C LEU A 17 -2.33 6.10 2.88
N LEU A 18 -3.11 5.08 3.27
CA LEU A 18 -4.57 5.10 3.16
C LEU A 18 -5.19 6.27 3.95
N LEU A 19 -4.64 6.59 5.13
CA LEU A 19 -5.07 7.75 5.94
C LEU A 19 -4.68 9.09 5.31
N SER A 20 -3.70 9.10 4.41
CA SER A 20 -3.12 10.31 3.81
C SER A 20 -3.40 10.39 2.31
N GLU A 21 -4.46 9.73 1.84
CA GLU A 21 -4.75 9.58 0.42
C GLU A 21 -4.93 10.95 -0.27
N PRO A 22 -4.19 11.24 -1.36
CA PRO A 22 -4.22 12.55 -1.98
C PRO A 22 -5.53 12.77 -2.73
N GLU A 23 -6.14 13.92 -2.45
CA GLU A 23 -7.34 14.37 -3.16
C GLU A 23 -7.02 15.19 -4.41
N CYS A 24 -5.79 15.68 -4.51
CA CYS A 24 -5.32 16.54 -5.57
C CYS A 24 -3.82 16.34 -5.78
N ARG A 25 -3.32 16.87 -6.91
CA ARG A 25 -1.91 16.72 -7.30
C ARG A 25 -0.91 17.29 -6.31
N GLU A 26 -1.29 18.32 -5.56
CA GLU A 26 -0.39 18.93 -4.55
C GLU A 26 -0.07 17.95 -3.41
N GLY A 27 -1.03 17.09 -3.02
CA GLY A 27 -0.80 16.05 -2.01
C GLY A 27 0.00 14.84 -2.53
N MET A 28 0.07 14.64 -3.84
CA MET A 28 0.73 13.48 -4.44
C MET A 28 2.24 13.46 -4.21
N ALA A 29 2.91 14.61 -4.12
CA ALA A 29 4.37 14.64 -4.02
C ALA A 29 4.86 13.98 -2.73
N GLN A 30 4.25 14.34 -1.60
CA GLN A 30 4.54 13.75 -0.30
C GLN A 30 4.12 12.28 -0.26
N TRP A 31 2.89 11.98 -0.71
CA TRP A 31 2.39 10.61 -0.76
C TRP A 31 3.29 9.68 -1.59
N ASN A 32 3.79 10.14 -2.75
CA ASN A 32 4.72 9.37 -3.58
C ASN A 32 6.06 9.13 -2.90
N SER A 33 6.57 10.09 -2.12
CA SER A 33 7.79 9.91 -1.33
C SER A 33 7.62 8.81 -0.28
N ASP A 34 6.48 8.81 0.41
CA ASP A 34 6.16 7.82 1.44
C ASP A 34 5.91 6.44 0.80
N ALA A 35 5.19 6.40 -0.33
CA ALA A 35 5.00 5.21 -1.15
C ALA A 35 6.32 4.63 -1.65
N ALA A 36 7.27 5.46 -2.08
CA ALA A 36 8.59 5.01 -2.51
C ALA A 36 9.37 4.34 -1.36
N THR A 37 9.17 4.78 -0.11
CA THR A 37 9.77 4.14 1.07
C THR A 37 9.17 2.75 1.28
N ILE A 38 7.86 2.61 1.14
CA ILE A 38 7.17 1.32 1.28
C ILE A 38 7.53 0.37 0.14
N LYS A 39 7.61 0.84 -1.12
CA LYS A 39 8.11 0.04 -2.27
C LYS A 39 9.49 -0.53 -1.97
N ARG A 40 10.38 0.24 -1.33
CA ARG A 40 11.71 -0.27 -0.94
C ARG A 40 11.63 -1.39 0.08
N LEU A 41 10.73 -1.31 1.06
CA LEU A 41 10.50 -2.41 2.00
C LEU A 41 9.96 -3.64 1.28
N MET A 42 8.98 -3.48 0.39
CA MET A 42 8.41 -4.58 -0.40
C MET A 42 9.49 -5.24 -1.30
N MET A 43 10.45 -4.48 -1.83
CA MET A 43 11.59 -5.02 -2.59
C MET A 43 12.58 -5.84 -1.74
N LEU A 44 12.55 -5.72 -0.41
CA LEU A 44 13.35 -6.57 0.47
C LEU A 44 12.76 -7.98 0.62
N ASP A 45 11.47 -8.15 0.29
CA ASP A 45 10.85 -9.46 0.28
C ASP A 45 11.49 -10.33 -0.82
N ARG A 46 12.06 -11.47 -0.42
CA ARG A 46 12.61 -12.48 -1.32
C ARG A 46 11.62 -13.62 -1.61
N GLY A 47 10.32 -13.36 -1.39
CA GLY A 47 9.24 -14.32 -1.52
C GLY A 47 8.90 -15.06 -0.22
N ALA A 48 9.45 -14.61 0.92
CA ALA A 48 9.18 -15.20 2.23
C ALA A 48 7.95 -14.56 2.89
N VAL A 49 7.77 -13.25 2.69
CA VAL A 49 6.63 -12.48 3.20
C VAL A 49 5.42 -12.59 2.28
N GLY A 50 5.66 -12.84 0.98
CA GLY A 50 4.60 -13.10 0.00
C GLY A 50 3.77 -11.84 -0.24
N VAL A 51 4.43 -10.71 -0.45
CA VAL A 51 3.76 -9.41 -0.62
C VAL A 51 2.75 -9.48 -1.79
N PRO A 52 1.45 -9.23 -1.54
CA PRO A 52 0.44 -9.26 -2.60
C PRO A 52 0.75 -8.30 -3.76
N HIS A 53 0.47 -8.74 -4.99
CA HIS A 53 0.79 -7.96 -6.18
C HIS A 53 -0.03 -6.66 -6.25
N GLU A 54 -1.27 -6.71 -5.78
CA GLU A 54 -2.23 -5.63 -5.76
C GLU A 54 -1.76 -4.43 -4.90
N LEU A 55 -0.90 -4.65 -3.90
CA LEU A 55 -0.27 -3.57 -3.15
C LEU A 55 0.70 -2.77 -4.02
N TRP A 56 1.38 -3.39 -4.99
CA TRP A 56 2.24 -2.66 -5.92
C TRP A 56 1.43 -1.73 -6.82
N HIS A 57 0.30 -2.23 -7.31
CA HIS A 57 -0.65 -1.42 -8.10
C HIS A 57 -1.19 -0.24 -7.31
N TYR A 58 -1.60 -0.47 -6.05
CA TYR A 58 -2.02 0.62 -5.18
C TYR A 58 -0.94 1.72 -5.04
N LEU A 59 0.34 1.35 -4.94
CA LEU A 59 1.43 2.31 -4.85
C LEU A 59 1.79 3.00 -6.18
N ASP A 60 1.29 2.53 -7.32
CA ASP A 60 1.57 3.10 -8.65
C ASP A 60 0.40 3.91 -9.20
N ASP A 61 -0.83 3.43 -9.01
CA ASP A 61 -2.06 3.98 -9.60
C ASP A 61 -2.58 5.26 -8.92
N VAL A 62 -1.76 5.93 -8.10
CA VAL A 62 -2.17 7.16 -7.38
C VAL A 62 -2.59 8.28 -8.33
N ASP A 63 -1.99 8.37 -9.52
CA ASP A 63 -2.39 9.38 -10.50
C ASP A 63 -3.79 9.10 -11.07
N ILE A 64 -4.17 7.82 -11.19
CA ILE A 64 -5.49 7.37 -11.63
C ILE A 64 -6.50 7.70 -10.53
N ARG A 65 -6.19 7.37 -9.27
CA ARG A 65 -7.05 7.66 -8.12
C ARG A 65 -7.35 9.14 -7.93
N VAL A 66 -6.39 10.02 -8.21
CA VAL A 66 -6.62 11.47 -8.15
C VAL A 66 -7.56 11.95 -9.27
N LYS A 67 -7.59 11.27 -10.42
CA LYS A 67 -8.44 11.62 -11.57
C LYS A 67 -9.84 11.00 -11.47
N ASP A 68 -9.96 9.82 -10.88
CA ASP A 68 -11.18 9.03 -10.81
C ASP A 68 -11.46 8.61 -9.36
N ARG A 69 -12.49 9.23 -8.77
CA ARG A 69 -12.86 9.01 -7.37
C ARG A 69 -13.61 7.71 -7.15
N ASP A 70 -14.36 7.22 -8.13
CA ASP A 70 -15.02 5.93 -8.05
C ASP A 70 -13.99 4.80 -8.09
N TYR A 71 -12.99 4.92 -8.97
CA TYR A 71 -11.83 4.04 -8.98
C TYR A 71 -11.04 4.09 -7.68
N ALA A 72 -10.77 5.30 -7.15
CA ALA A 72 -10.08 5.46 -5.87
C ALA A 72 -10.79 4.73 -4.74
N LYS A 73 -12.11 4.90 -4.63
CA LYS A 73 -12.91 4.24 -3.60
C LYS A 73 -12.85 2.72 -3.72
N ALA A 74 -13.06 2.19 -4.93
CA ALA A 74 -13.00 0.75 -5.17
C ALA A 74 -11.61 0.16 -4.87
N GLN A 75 -10.54 0.87 -5.24
CA GLN A 75 -9.17 0.42 -4.99
C GLN A 75 -8.81 0.47 -3.49
N ILE A 76 -9.23 1.51 -2.76
CA ILE A 76 -9.03 1.62 -1.30
C ILE A 76 -9.77 0.49 -0.58
N GLU A 77 -11.05 0.27 -0.87
CA GLU A 77 -11.84 -0.81 -0.25
C GLU A 77 -11.20 -2.18 -0.50
N HIS A 78 -10.69 -2.41 -1.71
CA HIS A 78 -9.99 -3.64 -2.06
C HIS A 78 -8.68 -3.82 -1.28
N VAL A 79 -7.88 -2.75 -1.14
CA VAL A 79 -6.60 -2.78 -0.40
C VAL A 79 -6.82 -2.99 1.10
N GLU A 80 -7.85 -2.37 1.67
CA GLU A 80 -8.21 -2.58 3.08
C GLU A 80 -8.58 -4.04 3.37
N ASP A 81 -9.40 -4.64 2.50
CA ASP A 81 -9.78 -6.04 2.63
C ASP A 81 -8.59 -6.98 2.42
N LEU A 82 -7.74 -6.69 1.44
CA LEU A 82 -6.51 -7.44 1.18
C LEU A 82 -5.55 -7.42 2.39
N ILE A 83 -5.33 -6.27 3.01
CA ILE A 83 -4.51 -6.16 4.22
C ILE A 83 -5.12 -6.99 5.34
N ARG A 84 -6.45 -6.94 5.52
CA ARG A 84 -7.14 -7.71 6.54
C ARG A 84 -6.94 -9.22 6.33
N GLN A 85 -7.15 -9.70 5.10
CA GLN A 85 -6.91 -11.11 4.76
C GLN A 85 -5.46 -11.51 4.98
N TRP A 86 -4.51 -10.65 4.61
CA TRP A 86 -3.09 -10.92 4.73
C TRP A 86 -2.59 -10.94 6.18
N THR A 87 -3.19 -10.13 7.06
CA THR A 87 -2.97 -10.22 8.51
C THR A 87 -3.53 -11.53 9.07
N SER A 88 -4.78 -11.90 8.70
CA SER A 88 -5.46 -13.08 9.24
C SER A 88 -4.93 -14.43 8.71
N CYS A 89 -4.25 -14.46 7.57
CA CYS A 89 -3.72 -15.72 7.01
C CYS A 89 -2.50 -16.29 7.77
N ASN A 90 -2.03 -15.59 8.81
CA ASN A 90 -0.83 -15.92 9.58
C ASN A 90 -1.07 -15.96 11.11
N GLU A 91 -2.34 -15.98 11.55
CA GLU A 91 -2.72 -16.31 12.94
C GLU A 91 -2.95 -17.81 13.15
#